data_AF-A0AAJ1KG77-F1
#
_entry.id   AF-A0AAJ1KG77-F1
#
_cell.length_a   1.000
_cell.length_b   1.000
_cell.length_c   1.000
_cell.angle_alpha   90.00
_cell.angle_beta   90.00
_cell.angle_gamma   90.00
#
_symmetry.space_group_name_H-M   'P 1'
#
loop_
_entity.id
_entity.type
_entity.pdbx_description
1 polymer ?
#
loop_
_entity_poly.entity_id
_entity_poly.type
_entity_poly.pdbx_seq_one_letter_code
_entity_poly.pdbx_strand_id
1 'polypeptide(L)'
;MADNALVLFISVLVIAGAIALIALALRRRRRRRRARGSANPAGDYAPRTAWGPTSGKLNFSSFVFMDVDGDGTYGQADRPIAGIVVRLFDESGRFIVAARSNAAGFANFPMSSKRRSGVIRSPGTFRFSVSVPPGWRASGANENQSVRVTDAPGSLVGLAGEGLPRPVGLTPARMVSGRTPAAATATLSVMGKGQLLESHPLGAATTFGFPLAAEADQVAIAGGGFDRRLALSAYPADLGLLASGALQPDAALSTIGFDDITTRGLSKIPSGYAGLDWYNLNAMSRDHTRNSEGYVNGNVSGAYIAYTSSGHPAEFGRAAPFGFHSVMLSAAWLRSEGESALVESWLGDELIARDEVTLSALAPVQYAPMLKAVTRVRLSTKHHWQMVLDDLVLAL
;
A
#
# COMPACT_ATOMS: atom_id res chain seq x y z
N MET A 1 37.98 -13.65 -52.80
CA MET A 1 37.58 -12.68 -51.76
C MET A 1 36.83 -13.32 -50.58
N ALA A 2 36.02 -14.37 -50.78
CA ALA A 2 35.31 -15.06 -49.69
C ALA A 2 36.21 -15.80 -48.68
N ASP A 3 37.29 -16.45 -49.13
CA ASP A 3 38.18 -17.22 -48.24
C ASP A 3 38.95 -16.35 -47.24
N ASN A 4 39.45 -15.18 -47.67
CA ASN A 4 40.12 -14.26 -46.76
C ASN A 4 39.17 -13.68 -45.71
N ALA A 5 37.90 -13.46 -46.06
CA ALA A 5 36.89 -12.98 -45.11
C ALA A 5 36.54 -14.05 -44.06
N LEU A 6 36.46 -15.32 -44.47
CA LEU A 6 36.23 -16.45 -43.57
C LEU A 6 37.39 -16.67 -42.60
N VAL A 7 38.63 -16.61 -43.08
CA VAL A 7 39.84 -16.73 -42.25
C VAL A 7 39.95 -15.58 -41.25
N LEU A 8 39.62 -14.35 -41.67
CA LEU A 8 39.59 -13.19 -40.77
C LEU A 8 38.52 -13.36 -39.69
N PHE A 9 37.32 -13.82 -40.06
CA PHE A 9 36.21 -14.05 -39.14
C PHE A 9 36.54 -15.13 -38.10
N ILE A 10 37.11 -16.26 -38.52
CA ILE A 10 37.55 -17.33 -37.62
C ILE A 10 38.64 -16.82 -36.68
N SER A 11 39.61 -16.06 -37.20
CA SER A 11 40.70 -15.48 -36.39
C SER A 11 40.18 -14.53 -35.31
N VAL A 12 39.20 -13.68 -35.65
CA VAL A 12 38.54 -12.78 -34.68
C VAL A 12 37.80 -13.57 -33.60
N LEU A 13 37.10 -14.66 -33.96
CA LEU A 13 36.42 -15.52 -32.99
C LEU A 13 37.39 -16.24 -32.05
N VAL A 14 38.51 -16.75 -32.56
CA VAL A 14 39.54 -17.40 -31.73
C VAL A 14 40.18 -16.40 -30.77
N ILE A 15 40.53 -15.20 -31.26
CA ILE A 15 41.09 -14.13 -30.41
C ILE A 15 40.08 -13.69 -29.35
N ALA A 16 38.81 -13.48 -29.72
CA ALA A 16 37.74 -13.14 -28.79
C ALA A 16 37.52 -14.23 -27.73
N GLY A 17 37.55 -15.51 -28.14
CA GLY A 17 37.47 -16.66 -27.24
C GLY A 17 38.64 -16.74 -26.26
N ALA A 18 39.87 -16.53 -26.73
CA ALA A 18 41.06 -16.51 -25.89
C ALA A 18 41.03 -15.35 -24.88
N ILE A 19 40.64 -14.15 -25.31
CA ILE A 19 40.47 -12.99 -24.42
C ILE A 19 39.40 -13.26 -23.36
N ALA A 20 38.27 -13.88 -23.74
CA ALA A 20 37.20 -14.23 -22.81
C ALA A 20 37.66 -15.27 -21.76
N LEU A 21 38.43 -16.28 -22.16
CA LEU A 21 39.00 -17.28 -21.25
C LEU A 21 40.00 -16.67 -20.28
N ILE A 22 40.88 -15.79 -20.75
CA ILE A 22 41.83 -15.04 -19.91
C ILE A 22 41.06 -14.17 -18.90
N ALA A 23 40.04 -13.43 -19.36
CA ALA A 23 39.21 -12.61 -18.48
C ALA A 23 38.49 -13.45 -17.41
N LEU A 24 37.96 -14.62 -17.78
CA LEU A 24 37.31 -15.55 -16.85
C LEU A 24 38.30 -16.11 -15.81
N ALA A 25 39.50 -16.50 -16.23
CA ALA A 25 40.56 -17.00 -15.36
C ALA A 25 41.00 -15.92 -14.35
N LEU A 26 41.23 -14.68 -14.81
CA LEU A 26 41.56 -13.54 -13.95
C LEU A 26 40.44 -13.22 -12.96
N ARG A 27 39.17 -13.28 -13.41
CA ARG A 27 38.00 -13.08 -12.55
C ARG A 27 37.90 -14.15 -11.46
N ARG A 28 38.11 -15.43 -11.82
CA ARG A 28 38.14 -16.56 -10.86
C ARG A 28 39.29 -16.41 -9.86
N ARG A 29 40.49 -16.02 -10.31
CA ARG A 29 41.66 -15.77 -9.45
C ARG A 29 41.41 -14.64 -8.46
N ARG A 30 40.83 -13.51 -8.91
CA ARG A 30 40.47 -12.38 -8.04
C ARG A 30 39.42 -12.77 -6.99
N ARG A 31 38.40 -13.54 -7.38
CA ARG A 31 37.39 -14.06 -6.44
C ARG A 31 38.01 -14.98 -5.39
N ARG A 32 38.85 -15.94 -5.81
CA ARG A 32 39.55 -16.86 -4.88
C ARG A 32 40.47 -16.11 -3.91
N ARG A 33 41.19 -15.08 -4.36
CA ARG A 33 42.00 -14.23 -3.47
C ARG A 33 41.16 -13.49 -2.44
N ARG A 34 40.04 -12.88 -2.85
CA ARG A 34 39.12 -12.21 -1.91
C ARG A 34 38.51 -13.17 -0.90
N ALA A 35 38.15 -14.38 -1.33
CA ALA A 35 37.57 -15.41 -0.46
C ALA A 35 38.55 -16.01 0.54
N ARG A 36 39.86 -15.98 0.25
CA ARG A 36 40.91 -16.49 1.15
C ARG A 36 41.27 -15.53 2.30
N GLY A 37 40.81 -14.28 2.26
CA GLY A 37 41.14 -13.29 3.28
C GLY A 37 42.65 -13.03 3.41
N SER A 38 43.03 -12.40 4.52
CA SER A 38 44.40 -12.29 4.98
C SER A 38 44.66 -13.42 6.00
N ALA A 39 45.85 -14.01 6.01
CA ALA A 39 46.25 -14.94 7.08
C ALA A 39 46.62 -14.21 8.39
N ASN A 40 46.79 -12.89 8.33
CA ASN A 40 47.07 -12.05 9.48
C ASN A 40 45.77 -11.47 10.04
N PRO A 41 45.30 -11.92 11.22
CA PRO A 41 44.05 -11.47 11.81
C PRO A 41 44.10 -10.00 12.29
N ALA A 42 45.29 -9.42 12.47
CA ALA A 42 45.43 -8.00 12.84
C ALA A 42 44.84 -7.05 11.78
N GLY A 43 44.65 -7.53 10.54
CA GLY A 43 44.04 -6.78 9.45
C GLY A 43 42.51 -6.89 9.36
N ASP A 44 41.89 -7.86 10.02
CA ASP A 44 40.47 -8.20 9.79
C ASP A 44 39.51 -7.13 10.36
N TYR A 45 39.95 -6.45 11.43
CA TYR A 45 39.24 -5.34 12.08
C TYR A 45 40.02 -4.03 12.01
N ALA A 46 41.03 -3.94 11.13
CA ALA A 46 41.85 -2.75 11.03
C ALA A 46 40.99 -1.53 10.64
N PRO A 47 41.08 -0.42 11.41
CA PRO A 47 40.35 0.79 11.08
C PRO A 47 40.71 1.29 9.68
N ARG A 48 39.71 1.78 8.96
CA ARG A 48 39.92 2.37 7.65
C ARG A 48 40.64 3.72 7.80
N THR A 49 41.84 3.82 7.21
CA THR A 49 42.64 5.06 7.21
C THR A 49 42.54 5.81 5.87
N ALA A 50 42.37 5.10 4.76
CA ALA A 50 42.16 5.68 3.43
C ALA A 50 40.67 5.83 3.11
N TRP A 51 40.15 7.06 3.28
CA TRP A 51 38.78 7.43 2.93
C TRP A 51 38.68 7.79 1.45
N GLY A 52 37.62 7.34 0.79
CA GLY A 52 37.51 7.42 -0.66
C GLY A 52 36.28 6.69 -1.21
N PRO A 53 35.73 7.15 -2.35
CA PRO A 53 34.62 6.49 -3.00
C PRO A 53 35.01 5.09 -3.44
N THR A 54 34.09 4.15 -3.24
CA THR A 54 34.19 2.79 -3.77
C THR A 54 33.43 2.69 -5.08
N SER A 55 33.44 1.51 -5.71
CA SER A 55 32.53 1.20 -6.83
C SER A 55 31.08 0.93 -6.37
N GLY A 56 30.76 1.18 -5.10
CA GLY A 56 29.46 1.00 -4.50
C GLY A 56 28.43 2.04 -4.94
N LYS A 57 27.21 1.89 -4.43
CA LYS A 57 26.11 2.84 -4.57
C LYS A 57 25.39 2.97 -3.23
N LEU A 58 24.77 4.13 -3.01
CA LEU A 58 23.80 4.36 -1.95
C LEU A 58 22.45 4.69 -2.59
N ASN A 59 21.35 4.39 -1.91
CA ASN A 59 20.05 4.89 -2.34
C ASN A 59 19.84 6.25 -1.67
N PHE A 60 19.69 7.29 -2.49
CA PHE A 60 19.22 8.59 -2.05
C PHE A 60 17.72 8.61 -2.30
N SER A 61 16.93 8.55 -1.24
CA SER A 61 15.53 8.12 -1.33
C SER A 61 14.56 9.20 -0.89
N SER A 62 13.40 9.24 -1.54
CA SER A 62 12.22 9.97 -1.06
C SER A 62 11.31 8.98 -0.33
N PHE A 63 10.78 9.38 0.82
CA PHE A 63 9.88 8.57 1.64
C PHE A 63 8.45 9.11 1.54
N VAL A 64 7.51 8.23 1.24
CA VAL A 64 6.08 8.54 1.06
C VAL A 64 5.25 7.73 2.06
N PHE A 65 4.32 8.39 2.73
CA PHE A 65 3.48 7.79 3.76
C PHE A 65 2.01 8.21 3.62
N MET A 66 1.13 7.37 4.16
CA MET A 66 -0.28 7.65 4.38
C MET A 66 -0.35 8.51 5.61
N ASP A 67 -0.75 9.75 5.41
CA ASP A 67 -0.96 10.70 6.48
C ASP A 67 -2.39 10.55 6.99
N VAL A 68 -2.52 9.75 8.06
CA VAL A 68 -3.80 9.27 8.58
C VAL A 68 -4.50 10.36 9.40
N ASP A 69 -3.75 11.14 10.17
CA ASP A 69 -4.29 12.25 10.96
C ASP A 69 -4.26 13.60 10.23
N GLY A 70 -3.55 13.67 9.09
CA GLY A 70 -3.55 14.79 8.17
C GLY A 70 -2.64 15.95 8.61
N ASP A 71 -1.68 15.70 9.51
CA ASP A 71 -0.82 16.74 10.11
C ASP A 71 0.43 17.06 9.27
N GLY A 72 0.69 16.30 8.21
CA GLY A 72 1.83 16.47 7.30
C GLY A 72 3.16 15.90 7.81
N THR A 73 3.17 15.24 8.96
CA THR A 73 4.36 14.72 9.65
C THR A 73 4.23 13.23 9.88
N TYR A 74 5.23 12.45 9.47
CA TYR A 74 5.20 11.00 9.67
C TYR A 74 5.22 10.63 11.17
N GLY A 75 4.08 10.20 11.67
CA GLY A 75 3.82 9.86 13.07
C GLY A 75 3.52 8.38 13.31
N GLN A 76 3.03 8.06 14.52
CA GLN A 76 2.72 6.69 14.93
C GLN A 76 1.43 6.15 14.28
N ALA A 77 0.50 7.04 13.94
CA ALA A 77 -0.75 6.71 13.24
C ALA A 77 -0.50 6.35 11.76
N ASP A 78 0.59 6.86 11.19
CA ASP A 78 0.86 6.77 9.77
C ASP A 78 1.44 5.42 9.33
N ARG A 79 1.42 5.20 8.02
CA ARG A 79 1.95 3.98 7.39
C ARG A 79 2.73 4.32 6.13
N PRO A 80 3.82 3.62 5.82
CA PRO A 80 4.47 3.77 4.52
C PRO A 80 3.51 3.34 3.39
N ILE A 81 3.49 4.10 2.28
CA ILE A 81 2.71 3.75 1.09
C ILE A 81 3.61 3.16 0.01
N ALA A 82 3.22 2.02 -0.54
CA ALA A 82 3.83 1.40 -1.70
C ALA A 82 3.19 1.86 -3.02
N GLY A 83 3.98 1.91 -4.09
CA GLY A 83 3.48 2.11 -5.46
C GLY A 83 3.43 3.57 -5.93
N ILE A 84 3.71 4.55 -5.08
CA ILE A 84 3.67 5.98 -5.43
C ILE A 84 4.89 6.34 -6.27
N VAL A 85 4.65 7.03 -7.40
CA VAL A 85 5.71 7.44 -8.33
C VAL A 85 6.37 8.72 -7.86
N VAL A 86 7.70 8.68 -7.71
CA VAL A 86 8.55 9.85 -7.47
C VAL A 86 9.44 10.07 -8.69
N ARG A 87 9.46 11.30 -9.21
CA ARG A 87 10.29 11.74 -10.34
C ARG A 87 11.47 12.54 -9.83
N LEU A 88 12.63 12.31 -10.44
CA LEU A 88 13.85 13.07 -10.21
C LEU A 88 14.15 13.95 -11.43
N PHE A 89 14.45 15.22 -11.17
CA PHE A 89 14.88 16.20 -12.16
C PHE A 89 16.24 16.77 -11.78
N ASP A 90 17.00 17.20 -12.77
CA ASP A 90 18.22 17.98 -12.56
C ASP A 90 17.91 19.47 -12.30
N GLU A 91 18.96 20.25 -12.05
CA GLU A 91 18.90 21.68 -11.73
C GLU A 91 18.27 22.53 -12.85
N SER A 92 18.34 22.06 -14.11
CA SER A 92 17.69 22.75 -15.24
C SER A 92 16.20 22.44 -15.37
N GLY A 93 15.66 21.58 -14.49
CA GLY A 93 14.29 21.09 -14.57
C GLY A 93 14.10 19.92 -15.54
N ARG A 94 15.18 19.37 -16.10
CA ARG A 94 15.10 18.22 -17.02
C ARG A 94 14.86 16.93 -16.24
N PHE A 95 13.91 16.13 -16.72
CA PHE A 95 13.59 14.81 -16.15
C PHE A 95 14.77 13.84 -16.30
N ILE A 96 15.13 13.16 -15.21
CA ILE A 96 16.18 12.14 -15.18
C ILE A 96 15.56 10.74 -15.19
N VAL A 97 14.77 10.43 -14.16
CA VAL A 97 14.18 9.09 -13.96
C VAL A 97 13.01 9.14 -12.98
N ALA A 98 12.17 8.10 -12.98
CA ALA A 98 11.13 7.88 -11.98
C ALA A 98 11.36 6.56 -11.23
N ALA A 99 10.99 6.52 -9.96
CA ALA A 99 10.97 5.33 -9.12
C ALA A 99 9.63 5.23 -8.38
N ARG A 100 9.17 4.01 -8.11
CA ARG A 100 8.00 3.79 -7.23
C ARG A 100 8.46 3.56 -5.80
N SER A 101 7.68 4.03 -4.83
CA SER A 101 7.87 3.67 -3.43
C SER A 101 7.69 2.16 -3.24
N ASN A 102 8.56 1.55 -2.44
CA ASN A 102 8.49 0.14 -2.11
C ASN A 102 7.55 -0.12 -0.91
N ALA A 103 7.47 -1.36 -0.42
CA ALA A 103 6.64 -1.74 0.74
C ALA A 103 6.97 -0.96 2.02
N ALA A 104 8.18 -0.39 2.10
CA ALA A 104 8.62 0.45 3.21
C ALA A 104 8.53 1.96 2.88
N GLY A 105 7.81 2.36 1.83
CA GLY A 105 7.56 3.77 1.51
C GLY A 105 8.67 4.48 0.76
N PHE A 106 9.79 3.82 0.45
CA PHE A 106 10.96 4.46 -0.15
C PHE A 106 10.99 4.36 -1.68
N ALA A 107 11.00 5.49 -2.37
CA ALA A 107 11.41 5.59 -3.77
C ALA A 107 12.92 5.84 -3.83
N ASN A 108 13.66 4.87 -4.37
CA ASN A 108 15.12 4.80 -4.24
C ASN A 108 15.85 5.26 -5.51
N PHE A 109 16.73 6.26 -5.40
CA PHE A 109 17.56 6.74 -6.50
C PHE A 109 19.05 6.40 -6.25
N PRO A 110 19.65 5.48 -7.03
CA PRO A 110 21.05 5.11 -6.84
C PRO A 110 22.00 6.32 -7.03
N MET A 111 22.83 6.60 -6.03
CA MET A 111 23.84 7.65 -6.05
C MET A 111 25.25 7.03 -6.08
N SER A 112 26.09 7.49 -7.03
CA SER A 112 27.51 7.10 -7.12
C SER A 112 28.29 7.98 -8.09
N SER A 113 29.39 8.59 -7.63
CA SER A 113 30.35 9.30 -8.50
C SER A 113 31.13 8.35 -9.42
N LYS A 114 31.34 7.09 -9.03
CA LYS A 114 32.18 6.13 -9.77
C LYS A 114 31.37 5.15 -10.62
N ARG A 115 30.16 4.79 -10.19
CA ARG A 115 29.36 3.74 -10.87
C ARG A 115 28.51 4.34 -11.98
N ARG A 116 28.63 3.80 -13.20
CA ARG A 116 27.83 4.25 -14.36
C ARG A 116 26.32 4.04 -14.20
N SER A 117 25.90 3.07 -13.39
CA SER A 117 24.49 2.83 -13.10
C SER A 117 23.94 3.74 -11.98
N GLY A 118 24.73 4.68 -11.45
CA GLY A 118 24.21 5.71 -10.57
C GLY A 118 23.32 6.63 -11.38
N VAL A 119 22.19 7.03 -10.80
CA VAL A 119 21.31 8.07 -11.36
C VAL A 119 21.88 9.44 -10.97
N ILE A 120 22.23 9.62 -9.69
CA ILE A 120 22.92 10.83 -9.21
C ILE A 120 24.43 10.58 -9.23
N ARG A 121 25.14 11.25 -10.13
CA ARG A 121 26.55 10.96 -10.44
C ARG A 121 27.50 12.14 -10.26
N SER A 122 26.97 13.33 -10.07
CA SER A 122 27.71 14.57 -9.89
C SER A 122 27.01 15.45 -8.85
N PRO A 123 27.72 16.41 -8.25
CA PRO A 123 27.10 17.48 -7.50
C PRO A 123 26.06 18.24 -8.33
N GLY A 124 25.15 18.90 -7.63
CA GLY A 124 24.10 19.71 -8.21
C GLY A 124 22.86 19.75 -7.33
N THR A 125 21.91 20.60 -7.71
CA THR A 125 20.59 20.63 -7.09
C THR A 125 19.67 19.64 -7.81
N PHE A 126 19.05 18.73 -7.06
CA PHE A 126 18.13 17.74 -7.61
C PHE A 126 16.72 17.95 -7.07
N ARG A 127 15.73 18.00 -7.97
CA ARG A 127 14.33 18.16 -7.59
C ARG A 127 13.62 16.81 -7.60
N PHE A 128 13.00 16.46 -6.48
CA PHE A 128 12.13 15.31 -6.29
C PHE A 128 10.67 15.77 -6.38
N SER A 129 9.87 15.04 -7.16
CA SER A 129 8.46 15.35 -7.39
C SER A 129 7.61 14.09 -7.21
N VAL A 130 6.80 14.05 -6.17
CA VAL A 130 5.88 12.94 -5.87
C VAL A 130 4.60 13.11 -6.68
N SER A 131 4.16 12.04 -7.33
CA SER A 131 2.86 12.00 -8.00
C SER A 131 1.77 11.84 -6.96
N VAL A 132 0.95 12.86 -6.77
CA VAL A 132 -0.29 12.76 -5.98
C VAL A 132 -1.31 11.99 -6.84
N PRO A 133 -1.85 10.84 -6.37
CA PRO A 133 -2.88 10.12 -7.11
C PRO A 133 -4.15 10.96 -7.33
N PRO A 134 -4.96 10.67 -8.37
CA PRO A 134 -6.24 11.33 -8.56
C PRO A 134 -7.13 11.19 -7.33
N GLY A 135 -7.74 12.30 -6.90
CA GLY A 135 -8.59 12.32 -5.69
C GLY A 135 -7.81 12.27 -4.38
N TRP A 136 -6.50 12.49 -4.37
CA TRP A 136 -5.70 12.61 -3.15
C TRP A 136 -5.15 14.03 -2.99
N ARG A 137 -4.66 14.33 -1.80
CA ARG A 137 -3.93 15.57 -1.49
C ARG A 137 -2.60 15.28 -0.80
N ALA A 138 -1.62 16.15 -1.02
CA ALA A 138 -0.41 16.20 -0.20
C ALA A 138 -0.67 17.08 1.02
N SER A 139 -0.28 16.61 2.21
CA SER A 139 -0.60 17.29 3.47
C SER A 139 0.52 18.21 3.97
N GLY A 140 1.79 17.89 3.70
CA GLY A 140 2.95 18.63 4.20
C GLY A 140 3.63 19.59 3.20
N ALA A 141 3.04 19.84 2.03
CA ALA A 141 3.62 20.65 0.94
C ALA A 141 5.05 20.23 0.50
N ASN A 142 5.43 18.98 0.75
CA ASN A 142 6.76 18.42 0.46
C ASN A 142 6.78 17.60 -0.86
N GLU A 143 5.68 17.57 -1.61
CA GLU A 143 5.55 16.77 -2.82
C GLU A 143 6.48 17.26 -3.94
N ASN A 144 6.91 18.52 -3.90
CA ASN A 144 7.96 19.06 -4.75
C ASN A 144 9.06 19.68 -3.89
N GLN A 145 10.26 19.11 -3.93
CA GLN A 145 11.36 19.56 -3.09
C GLN A 145 12.70 19.41 -3.79
N SER A 146 13.59 20.37 -3.56
CA SER A 146 14.94 20.40 -4.12
C SER A 146 15.96 20.13 -3.02
N VAL A 147 16.94 19.28 -3.30
CA VAL A 147 18.01 18.95 -2.36
C VAL A 147 19.35 19.12 -3.04
N ARG A 148 20.29 19.81 -2.39
CA ARG A 148 21.65 19.99 -2.88
C ARG A 148 22.50 18.76 -2.58
N VAL A 149 23.19 18.28 -3.61
CA VAL A 149 24.22 17.23 -3.52
C VAL A 149 25.57 17.86 -3.81
N THR A 150 26.55 17.60 -2.96
CA THR A 150 27.91 18.14 -3.05
C THR A 150 28.96 17.03 -3.21
N ASP A 151 30.16 17.43 -3.62
CA ASP A 151 31.30 16.53 -3.62
C ASP A 151 31.66 16.14 -2.19
N ALA A 152 31.80 14.83 -1.97
CA ALA A 152 32.22 14.28 -0.69
C ALA A 152 33.25 13.17 -0.94
N PRO A 153 34.50 13.53 -1.32
CA PRO A 153 35.51 12.55 -1.75
C PRO A 153 35.87 11.54 -0.65
N GLY A 154 35.64 11.83 0.63
CA GLY A 154 35.81 10.86 1.71
C GLY A 154 34.66 9.85 1.87
N SER A 155 33.49 10.09 1.26
CA SER A 155 32.29 9.27 1.44
C SER A 155 32.33 7.96 0.65
N LEU A 156 31.46 7.02 1.00
CA LEU A 156 31.36 5.70 0.34
C LEU A 156 31.18 5.81 -1.19
N VAL A 157 30.49 6.86 -1.64
CA VAL A 157 30.07 7.06 -3.03
C VAL A 157 30.61 8.34 -3.66
N GLY A 158 31.42 9.11 -2.93
CA GLY A 158 32.06 10.33 -3.41
C GLY A 158 31.14 11.56 -3.48
N LEU A 159 29.91 11.41 -3.01
CA LEU A 159 28.86 12.44 -3.00
C LEU A 159 28.17 12.40 -1.64
N ALA A 160 27.59 13.53 -1.24
CA ALA A 160 26.71 13.63 -0.08
C ALA A 160 25.60 14.66 -0.36
N GLY A 161 24.39 14.41 0.14
CA GLY A 161 23.36 15.44 0.18
C GLY A 161 23.49 16.29 1.45
N GLU A 162 23.02 17.53 1.41
CA GLU A 162 22.84 18.36 2.62
C GLU A 162 21.80 17.76 3.59
N GLY A 163 20.95 16.88 3.07
CA GLY A 163 19.98 16.06 3.78
C GLY A 163 19.36 15.06 2.80
N LEU A 164 18.42 14.25 3.29
CA LEU A 164 17.51 13.51 2.40
C LEU A 164 16.26 14.37 2.14
N PRO A 165 15.51 14.10 1.06
CA PRO A 165 14.18 14.65 0.87
C PRO A 165 13.32 14.42 2.13
N ARG A 166 12.60 15.46 2.58
CA ARG A 166 11.64 15.37 3.69
C ARG A 166 10.53 14.37 3.33
N PRO A 167 9.97 13.66 4.33
CA PRO A 167 8.79 12.81 4.14
C PRO A 167 7.65 13.53 3.42
N VAL A 168 6.95 12.79 2.56
CA VAL A 168 5.78 13.29 1.82
C VAL A 168 4.54 12.52 2.27
N GLY A 169 3.68 13.20 3.02
CA GLY A 169 2.38 12.68 3.45
C GLY A 169 1.35 12.84 2.35
N LEU A 170 0.56 11.79 2.12
CA LEU A 170 -0.56 11.77 1.20
C LEU A 170 -1.82 11.31 1.95
N THR A 171 -2.94 11.98 1.69
CA THR A 171 -4.25 11.63 2.25
C THR A 171 -5.26 11.46 1.12
N PRO A 172 -6.04 10.37 1.07
CA PRO A 172 -7.12 10.22 0.11
C PRO A 172 -8.22 11.25 0.38
N ALA A 173 -8.94 11.66 -0.66
CA ALA A 173 -10.20 12.37 -0.45
C ALA A 173 -11.17 11.45 0.30
N ARG A 174 -11.78 11.99 1.34
CA ARG A 174 -12.79 11.29 2.11
C ARG A 174 -14.14 11.52 1.45
N MET A 175 -14.90 10.44 1.28
CA MET A 175 -16.24 10.45 0.73
C MET A 175 -17.08 9.43 1.49
N VAL A 176 -18.35 9.74 1.72
CA VAL A 176 -19.35 8.75 2.15
C VAL A 176 -20.27 8.44 0.98
N SER A 177 -20.34 7.17 0.59
CA SER A 177 -21.21 6.68 -0.49
C SER A 177 -22.20 5.64 0.01
N GLY A 178 -23.22 5.37 -0.80
CA GLY A 178 -24.17 4.31 -0.54
C GLY A 178 -25.36 4.36 -1.50
N ARG A 179 -26.34 3.50 -1.22
CA ARG A 179 -27.57 3.39 -2.02
C ARG A 179 -28.78 3.29 -1.11
N THR A 180 -29.91 3.84 -1.56
CA THR A 180 -31.19 3.69 -0.88
C THR A 180 -32.13 2.73 -1.61
N PRO A 181 -32.98 1.99 -0.89
CA PRO A 181 -34.01 1.17 -1.50
C PRO A 181 -35.14 2.01 -2.11
N ALA A 182 -36.01 1.37 -2.89
CA ALA A 182 -37.08 2.04 -3.66
C ALA A 182 -38.16 2.75 -2.82
N ALA A 183 -38.24 2.48 -1.51
CA ALA A 183 -39.20 3.11 -0.60
C ALA A 183 -38.52 3.92 0.52
N ALA A 184 -37.29 4.38 0.29
CA ALA A 184 -36.52 5.08 1.32
C ALA A 184 -36.89 6.56 1.44
N THR A 185 -37.07 6.99 2.70
CA THR A 185 -37.07 8.39 3.10
C THR A 185 -36.20 8.49 4.36
N ALA A 186 -35.00 9.05 4.21
CA ALA A 186 -34.07 9.23 5.30
C ALA A 186 -33.27 10.53 5.12
N THR A 187 -32.53 10.92 6.14
CA THR A 187 -31.59 12.04 6.10
C THR A 187 -30.22 11.53 6.52
N LEU A 188 -29.19 11.89 5.76
CA LEU A 188 -27.79 11.69 6.12
C LEU A 188 -27.23 12.99 6.68
N SER A 189 -26.72 12.96 7.90
CA SER A 189 -26.07 14.07 8.58
C SER A 189 -24.58 13.79 8.74
N VAL A 190 -23.75 14.71 8.28
CA VAL A 190 -22.30 14.69 8.50
C VAL A 190 -22.00 15.54 9.73
N MET A 191 -21.27 14.97 10.68
CA MET A 191 -20.96 15.56 11.97
C MET A 191 -19.45 15.76 12.11
N GLY A 192 -19.05 16.78 12.88
CA GLY A 192 -17.68 17.01 13.32
C GLY A 192 -17.67 17.48 14.77
N LYS A 193 -17.02 16.72 15.67
CA LYS A 193 -16.92 17.02 17.11
C LYS A 193 -18.28 17.31 17.76
N GLY A 194 -19.30 16.55 17.35
CA GLY A 194 -20.68 16.69 17.84
C GLY A 194 -21.50 17.82 17.21
N GLN A 195 -20.94 18.60 16.27
CA GLN A 195 -21.66 19.62 15.53
C GLN A 195 -22.10 19.10 14.16
N LEU A 196 -23.31 19.49 13.72
CA LEU A 196 -23.79 19.21 12.38
C LEU A 196 -23.03 20.09 11.37
N LEU A 197 -22.34 19.45 10.44
CA LEU A 197 -21.62 20.13 9.36
C LEU A 197 -22.49 20.23 8.10
N GLU A 198 -23.08 19.11 7.69
CA GLU A 198 -23.91 19.01 6.49
C GLU A 198 -25.09 18.07 6.71
N SER A 199 -26.16 18.28 5.95
CA SER A 199 -27.36 17.43 6.00
C SER A 199 -27.90 17.23 4.59
N HIS A 200 -28.09 15.97 4.21
CA HIS A 200 -28.48 15.55 2.86
C HIS A 200 -29.74 14.69 2.92
N PRO A 201 -30.86 15.11 2.29
CA PRO A 201 -32.02 14.25 2.18
C PRO A 201 -31.71 13.08 1.24
N LEU A 202 -32.05 11.87 1.67
CA LEU A 202 -31.90 10.64 0.90
C LEU A 202 -33.27 10.20 0.36
N GLY A 203 -33.44 10.31 -0.96
CA GLY A 203 -34.64 9.88 -1.66
C GLY A 203 -34.64 8.39 -2.01
N ALA A 204 -35.76 7.90 -2.54
CA ALA A 204 -35.93 6.53 -2.99
C ALA A 204 -35.00 6.16 -4.16
N ALA A 205 -34.53 4.90 -4.18
CA ALA A 205 -33.74 4.31 -5.28
C ALA A 205 -32.55 5.16 -5.76
N THR A 206 -31.90 5.86 -4.84
CA THR A 206 -30.84 6.84 -5.12
C THR A 206 -29.48 6.23 -4.79
N THR A 207 -28.53 6.39 -5.70
CA THR A 207 -27.10 6.22 -5.39
C THR A 207 -26.55 7.58 -5.00
N PHE A 208 -25.87 7.66 -3.85
CA PHE A 208 -25.33 8.92 -3.33
C PHE A 208 -23.84 8.80 -3.03
N GLY A 209 -23.18 9.96 -3.05
CA GLY A 209 -21.77 10.12 -2.72
C GLY A 209 -21.52 11.57 -2.33
N PHE A 210 -21.14 11.80 -1.08
CA PHE A 210 -20.88 13.13 -0.54
C PHE A 210 -19.43 13.26 -0.10
N PRO A 211 -18.69 14.28 -0.56
CA PRO A 211 -17.36 14.55 -0.04
C PRO A 211 -17.43 14.86 1.46
N LEU A 212 -16.42 14.46 2.20
CA LEU A 212 -16.32 14.72 3.64
C LEU A 212 -15.27 15.78 3.91
N ALA A 213 -15.63 16.79 4.71
CA ALA A 213 -14.69 17.77 5.22
C ALA A 213 -13.62 17.11 6.12
N ALA A 214 -12.49 17.77 6.33
CA ALA A 214 -11.37 17.22 7.11
C ALA A 214 -11.78 16.98 8.57
N GLU A 215 -12.58 17.88 9.13
CA GLU A 215 -13.11 17.86 10.49
C GLU A 215 -14.28 16.88 10.71
N ALA A 216 -14.80 16.26 9.65
CA ALA A 216 -15.89 15.29 9.77
C ALA A 216 -15.41 14.03 10.48
N ASP A 217 -16.08 13.62 11.55
CA ASP A 217 -15.72 12.47 12.38
C ASP A 217 -16.83 11.42 12.50
N GLN A 218 -18.05 11.76 12.08
CA GLN A 218 -19.19 10.84 12.13
C GLN A 218 -20.19 11.13 11.01
N VAL A 219 -20.85 10.08 10.54
CA VAL A 219 -22.09 10.17 9.77
C VAL A 219 -23.23 9.54 10.56
N ALA A 220 -24.39 10.19 10.56
CA ALA A 220 -25.63 9.66 11.11
C ALA A 220 -26.69 9.60 10.02
N ILE A 221 -27.39 8.48 9.92
CA ILE A 221 -28.61 8.37 9.10
C ILE A 221 -29.78 8.33 10.07
N ALA A 222 -30.86 9.05 9.74
CA ALA A 222 -32.10 9.05 10.50
C ALA A 222 -33.33 8.94 9.59
N GLY A 223 -34.35 8.21 10.06
CA GLY A 223 -35.64 8.06 9.37
C GLY A 223 -35.77 6.80 8.53
N GLY A 224 -37.02 6.44 8.22
CA GLY A 224 -37.36 5.29 7.36
C GLY A 224 -36.99 3.92 7.93
N GLY A 225 -36.62 3.82 9.22
CA GLY A 225 -36.11 2.59 9.83
C GLY A 225 -34.67 2.27 9.44
N PHE A 226 -33.94 3.25 8.90
CA PHE A 226 -32.54 3.13 8.48
C PHE A 226 -31.56 3.73 9.49
N ASP A 227 -32.02 4.08 10.69
CA ASP A 227 -31.26 4.85 11.67
C ASP A 227 -29.95 4.17 12.07
N ARG A 228 -28.80 4.82 11.83
CA ARG A 228 -27.47 4.28 12.17
C ARG A 228 -26.43 5.39 12.31
N ARG A 229 -25.32 5.10 12.98
CA ARG A 229 -24.19 6.03 13.13
C ARG A 229 -22.89 5.32 12.82
N LEU A 230 -22.05 5.95 12.00
CA LEU A 230 -20.72 5.47 11.66
C LEU A 230 -19.68 6.51 12.09
N ALA A 231 -18.76 6.10 12.96
CA ALA A 231 -17.54 6.86 13.18
C ALA A 231 -16.67 6.77 11.92
N LEU A 232 -16.29 7.93 11.37
CA LEU A 232 -15.53 8.01 10.14
C LEU A 232 -14.04 7.80 10.40
N SER A 233 -13.41 6.97 9.57
CA SER A 233 -11.95 6.84 9.53
C SER A 233 -11.31 7.91 8.62
N ALA A 234 -9.99 7.84 8.45
CA ALA A 234 -9.24 8.65 7.48
C ALA A 234 -9.51 8.24 6.02
N TYR A 235 -10.24 7.15 5.81
CA TYR A 235 -10.49 6.55 4.49
C TYR A 235 -11.91 6.86 4.00
N PRO A 236 -12.20 6.71 2.69
CA PRO A 236 -13.57 6.71 2.17
C PRO A 236 -14.42 5.63 2.85
N ALA A 237 -15.72 5.89 2.99
CA ALA A 237 -16.68 4.96 3.55
C ALA A 237 -17.80 4.66 2.54
N ASP A 238 -18.16 3.38 2.41
CA ASP A 238 -19.29 2.93 1.60
C ASP A 238 -20.31 2.23 2.51
N LEU A 239 -21.52 2.79 2.60
CA LEU A 239 -22.60 2.29 3.45
C LEU A 239 -23.39 1.14 2.81
N GLY A 240 -23.05 0.73 1.60
CA GLY A 240 -23.79 -0.24 0.82
C GLY A 240 -25.21 0.20 0.51
N LEU A 241 -26.09 -0.77 0.25
CA LEU A 241 -27.52 -0.58 0.21
C LEU A 241 -28.04 -0.47 1.66
N LEU A 242 -28.64 0.68 1.99
CA LEU A 242 -29.25 0.89 3.30
C LEU A 242 -30.38 -0.12 3.53
N ALA A 243 -30.09 -1.14 4.33
CA ALA A 243 -31.06 -2.14 4.78
C ALA A 243 -31.86 -1.62 5.98
N SER A 244 -33.12 -2.02 6.10
CA SER A 244 -33.94 -1.70 7.27
C SER A 244 -33.44 -2.46 8.50
N GLY A 245 -33.50 -1.81 9.66
CA GLY A 245 -32.96 -2.36 10.90
C GLY A 245 -31.44 -2.22 10.97
N ALA A 246 -30.97 -1.47 11.95
CA ALA A 246 -29.56 -1.28 12.20
C ALA A 246 -29.09 -2.13 13.39
N LEU A 247 -27.77 -2.26 13.51
CA LEU A 247 -27.15 -2.60 14.77
C LEU A 247 -27.58 -1.61 15.85
N GLN A 248 -27.79 -2.12 17.07
CA GLN A 248 -28.09 -1.25 18.20
C GLN A 248 -26.92 -0.29 18.42
N PRO A 249 -27.17 1.00 18.71
CA PRO A 249 -26.10 1.99 18.89
C PRO A 249 -25.07 1.63 19.97
N ASP A 250 -25.49 0.84 20.97
CA ASP A 250 -24.70 0.36 22.10
C ASP A 250 -24.26 -1.11 21.95
N ALA A 251 -24.41 -1.70 20.76
CA ALA A 251 -23.93 -3.05 20.50
C ALA A 251 -22.43 -3.16 20.78
N ALA A 252 -22.02 -4.18 21.53
CA ALA A 252 -20.61 -4.45 21.79
C ALA A 252 -19.93 -4.88 20.49
N LEU A 253 -19.03 -4.04 19.98
CA LEU A 253 -18.28 -4.31 18.76
C LEU A 253 -16.94 -4.99 19.07
N SER A 254 -16.58 -5.97 18.25
CA SER A 254 -15.29 -6.65 18.23
C SER A 254 -14.60 -6.38 16.90
N THR A 255 -13.31 -6.01 16.95
CA THR A 255 -12.47 -5.80 15.77
C THR A 255 -11.48 -6.96 15.62
N ILE A 256 -11.39 -7.50 14.41
CA ILE A 256 -10.47 -8.55 14.02
C ILE A 256 -9.43 -7.96 13.06
N GLY A 257 -8.20 -7.76 13.56
CA GLY A 257 -7.04 -7.25 12.78
C GLY A 257 -6.07 -8.34 12.29
N PHE A 258 -6.34 -9.62 12.57
CA PHE A 258 -5.60 -10.79 12.07
C PHE A 258 -4.14 -10.96 12.56
N ASP A 259 -3.61 -10.05 13.38
CA ASP A 259 -2.23 -10.09 13.89
C ASP A 259 -1.91 -11.27 14.82
N ASP A 260 -2.92 -11.80 15.51
CA ASP A 260 -2.79 -12.88 16.50
C ASP A 260 -2.91 -14.29 15.89
N ILE A 261 -3.14 -14.40 14.58
CA ILE A 261 -3.26 -15.70 13.89
C ILE A 261 -1.91 -16.37 13.72
N THR A 262 -0.87 -15.60 13.37
CA THR A 262 0.43 -16.14 12.99
C THR A 262 1.54 -15.15 13.23
N THR A 263 2.68 -15.62 13.73
CA THR A 263 3.95 -14.87 13.73
C THR A 263 4.80 -15.16 12.48
N ARG A 264 4.36 -16.09 11.63
CA ARG A 264 4.95 -16.41 10.33
C ARG A 264 4.35 -15.50 9.27
N GLY A 265 5.07 -15.33 8.16
CA GLY A 265 4.63 -14.44 7.08
C GLY A 265 3.30 -14.79 6.40
N LEU A 266 2.83 -16.04 6.44
CA LEU A 266 1.54 -16.47 5.85
C LEU A 266 0.97 -17.67 6.62
N SER A 267 -0.34 -17.66 6.86
CA SER A 267 -1.12 -18.80 7.37
C SER A 267 -2.54 -18.82 6.82
N LYS A 268 -3.17 -20.00 6.75
CA LYS A 268 -4.63 -20.06 6.62
C LYS A 268 -5.29 -19.54 7.89
N ILE A 269 -6.43 -18.87 7.77
CA ILE A 269 -7.27 -18.55 8.92
C ILE A 269 -8.03 -19.82 9.33
N PRO A 270 -7.87 -20.32 10.57
CA PRO A 270 -8.55 -21.54 11.00
C PRO A 270 -10.02 -21.24 11.36
N SER A 271 -10.94 -22.14 11.01
CA SER A 271 -12.31 -22.11 11.57
C SER A 271 -12.27 -22.14 13.10
N GLY A 272 -13.22 -21.42 13.71
CA GLY A 272 -13.28 -21.15 15.15
C GLY A 272 -12.52 -19.90 15.59
N TYR A 273 -11.60 -19.36 14.76
CA TYR A 273 -10.93 -18.10 15.07
C TYR A 273 -11.96 -16.96 15.15
N ALA A 274 -11.90 -16.17 16.24
CA ALA A 274 -12.88 -15.16 16.60
C ALA A 274 -14.34 -15.67 16.63
N GLY A 275 -14.56 -16.98 16.84
CA GLY A 275 -15.90 -17.57 16.87
C GLY A 275 -16.56 -17.75 15.50
N LEU A 276 -15.80 -17.66 14.41
CA LEU A 276 -16.29 -17.76 13.04
C LEU A 276 -15.68 -18.95 12.30
N ASP A 277 -16.45 -19.51 11.37
CA ASP A 277 -15.97 -20.37 10.31
C ASP A 277 -15.41 -19.53 9.16
N TRP A 278 -14.26 -19.94 8.63
CA TRP A 278 -13.53 -19.21 7.60
C TRP A 278 -13.30 -20.09 6.38
N TYR A 279 -13.58 -19.56 5.20
CA TYR A 279 -13.34 -20.25 3.93
C TYR A 279 -12.57 -19.35 2.97
N ASN A 280 -11.48 -19.89 2.42
CA ASN A 280 -10.63 -19.24 1.41
C ASN A 280 -10.05 -17.86 1.80
N LEU A 281 -9.89 -17.62 3.10
CA LEU A 281 -9.15 -16.47 3.65
C LEU A 281 -7.85 -16.93 4.31
N ASN A 282 -6.79 -16.17 4.06
CA ASN A 282 -5.47 -16.38 4.64
C ASN A 282 -5.02 -15.10 5.34
N ALA A 283 -4.32 -15.24 6.47
CA ALA A 283 -3.62 -14.15 7.14
C ALA A 283 -2.17 -14.06 6.65
N MET A 284 -1.66 -12.85 6.45
CA MET A 284 -0.31 -12.62 5.92
C MET A 284 0.25 -11.30 6.45
N SER A 285 1.57 -11.22 6.70
CA SER A 285 2.19 -9.91 6.96
C SER A 285 2.08 -9.04 5.71
N ARG A 286 1.78 -7.74 5.88
CA ARG A 286 1.52 -6.78 4.80
C ARG A 286 2.62 -6.71 3.73
N ASP A 287 3.85 -7.04 4.10
CA ASP A 287 5.08 -6.94 3.29
C ASP A 287 5.66 -8.31 2.88
N HIS A 288 4.96 -9.41 3.19
CA HIS A 288 5.42 -10.77 2.90
C HIS A 288 5.62 -10.98 1.40
N THR A 289 4.70 -10.46 0.59
CA THR A 289 4.70 -10.64 -0.86
C THR A 289 5.39 -9.46 -1.54
N ARG A 290 6.26 -9.76 -2.51
CA ARG A 290 6.97 -8.71 -3.23
C ARG A 290 6.05 -8.02 -4.24
N ASN A 291 6.11 -6.69 -4.29
CA ASN A 291 5.29 -5.85 -5.19
C ASN A 291 3.78 -6.02 -4.98
N SER A 292 3.37 -6.16 -3.72
CA SER A 292 1.96 -6.32 -3.33
C SER A 292 1.44 -5.03 -2.71
N GLU A 293 1.34 -3.96 -3.52
CA GLU A 293 1.07 -2.60 -3.02
C GLU A 293 -0.20 -2.52 -2.19
N GLY A 294 -1.25 -3.23 -2.61
CA GLY A 294 -2.53 -3.25 -1.91
C GLY A 294 -2.52 -3.93 -0.54
N TYR A 295 -1.64 -4.91 -0.33
CA TYR A 295 -1.45 -5.55 0.98
C TYR A 295 -0.79 -4.59 1.96
N VAL A 296 0.17 -3.81 1.46
CA VAL A 296 0.89 -2.78 2.25
C VAL A 296 -0.05 -1.62 2.57
N ASN A 297 -0.78 -1.13 1.57
CA ASN A 297 -1.59 0.07 1.67
C ASN A 297 -2.97 -0.19 2.31
N GLY A 298 -3.50 -1.42 2.19
CA GLY A 298 -4.76 -1.83 2.81
C GLY A 298 -4.62 -2.26 4.27
N ASN A 299 -3.40 -2.42 4.77
CA ASN A 299 -3.13 -2.66 6.19
C ASN A 299 -3.27 -1.35 6.99
N VAL A 300 -4.32 -1.26 7.80
CA VAL A 300 -4.65 -0.08 8.60
C VAL A 300 -4.28 -0.26 10.07
N SER A 301 -4.20 -1.49 10.57
CA SER A 301 -3.84 -1.82 11.94
C SER A 301 -2.76 -2.89 11.99
N GLY A 302 -2.04 -2.97 13.10
CA GLY A 302 -1.00 -3.99 13.29
C GLY A 302 0.01 -4.12 12.14
N ALA A 303 0.32 -5.36 11.77
CA ALA A 303 1.24 -5.73 10.69
C ALA A 303 0.68 -6.81 9.74
N TYR A 304 -0.48 -7.38 10.05
CA TYR A 304 -1.10 -8.46 9.28
C TYR A 304 -2.41 -8.00 8.63
N ILE A 305 -2.77 -8.71 7.56
CA ILE A 305 -4.03 -8.55 6.84
C ILE A 305 -4.64 -9.93 6.62
N ALA A 306 -5.93 -9.97 6.29
CA ALA A 306 -6.54 -11.10 5.61
C ALA A 306 -6.65 -10.82 4.10
N TYR A 307 -6.67 -11.87 3.28
CA TYR A 307 -6.90 -11.71 1.84
C TYR A 307 -7.59 -12.93 1.23
N THR A 308 -8.30 -12.73 0.12
CA THR A 308 -8.92 -13.81 -0.64
C THR A 308 -7.87 -14.59 -1.43
N SER A 309 -7.80 -15.90 -1.22
CA SER A 309 -6.79 -16.71 -1.90
C SER A 309 -7.11 -16.87 -3.38
N SER A 310 -6.09 -16.65 -4.23
CA SER A 310 -6.17 -16.81 -5.69
C SER A 310 -7.32 -16.04 -6.36
N GLY A 311 -7.84 -14.98 -5.72
CA GLY A 311 -8.96 -14.17 -6.23
C GLY A 311 -10.31 -14.89 -6.33
N HIS A 312 -10.41 -16.08 -5.72
CA HIS A 312 -11.65 -16.84 -5.68
C HIS A 312 -12.55 -16.38 -4.53
N PRO A 313 -13.86 -16.66 -4.59
CA PRO A 313 -14.78 -16.33 -3.51
C PRO A 313 -14.31 -16.88 -2.17
N ALA A 314 -14.54 -16.11 -1.12
CA ALA A 314 -14.20 -16.42 0.24
C ALA A 314 -15.39 -16.12 1.15
N GLU A 315 -15.45 -16.77 2.31
CA GLU A 315 -16.59 -16.63 3.22
C GLU A 315 -16.11 -16.56 4.66
N PHE A 316 -16.86 -15.81 5.47
CA PHE A 316 -16.83 -15.93 6.93
C PHE A 316 -18.26 -16.01 7.45
N GLY A 317 -18.48 -16.78 8.51
CA GLY A 317 -19.82 -16.97 9.04
C GLY A 317 -19.86 -17.83 10.29
N ARG A 318 -21.05 -18.05 10.84
CA ARG A 318 -21.33 -19.00 11.92
C ARG A 318 -22.82 -19.29 11.95
N ALA A 319 -23.22 -20.39 12.59
CA ALA A 319 -24.62 -20.81 12.65
C ALA A 319 -25.53 -19.82 13.40
N ALA A 320 -25.04 -19.20 14.48
CA ALA A 320 -25.80 -18.20 15.23
C ALA A 320 -25.68 -16.81 14.58
N PRO A 321 -26.78 -16.05 14.40
CA PRO A 321 -26.71 -14.72 13.79
C PRO A 321 -25.79 -13.76 14.55
N PHE A 322 -25.07 -12.92 13.80
CA PHE A 322 -24.19 -11.87 14.31
C PHE A 322 -24.37 -10.58 13.51
N GLY A 323 -23.97 -9.44 14.09
CA GLY A 323 -23.97 -8.15 13.44
C GLY A 323 -22.76 -7.93 12.55
N PHE A 324 -22.96 -7.51 11.30
CA PHE A 324 -21.87 -7.12 10.40
C PHE A 324 -21.77 -5.60 10.33
N HIS A 325 -20.84 -5.02 11.09
CA HIS A 325 -20.69 -3.57 11.20
C HIS A 325 -19.92 -3.00 10.01
N SER A 326 -18.65 -3.37 9.84
CA SER A 326 -17.80 -2.84 8.77
C SER A 326 -16.54 -3.68 8.54
N VAL A 327 -15.82 -3.40 7.45
CA VAL A 327 -14.49 -3.94 7.15
C VAL A 327 -13.73 -2.99 6.24
N MET A 328 -12.40 -2.91 6.39
CA MET A 328 -11.54 -2.20 5.44
C MET A 328 -11.23 -3.11 4.26
N LEU A 329 -11.55 -2.67 3.05
CA LEU A 329 -11.32 -3.43 1.82
C LEU A 329 -10.34 -2.69 0.91
N SER A 330 -9.38 -3.40 0.33
CA SER A 330 -8.51 -2.86 -0.72
C SER A 330 -8.28 -3.88 -1.83
N ALA A 331 -7.89 -3.40 -3.01
CA ALA A 331 -7.45 -4.26 -4.10
C ALA A 331 -6.02 -4.69 -3.79
N ALA A 332 -5.69 -5.98 -3.96
CA ALA A 332 -4.40 -6.53 -3.56
C ALA A 332 -3.20 -5.98 -4.35
N TRP A 333 -3.40 -5.59 -5.60
CA TRP A 333 -2.33 -5.25 -6.54
C TRP A 333 -2.58 -3.90 -7.19
N LEU A 334 -1.52 -3.11 -7.43
CA LEU A 334 -1.69 -1.86 -8.19
C LEU A 334 -2.21 -2.10 -9.63
N ARG A 335 -2.04 -3.31 -10.16
CA ARG A 335 -2.59 -3.71 -11.47
C ARG A 335 -4.08 -4.02 -11.45
N SER A 336 -4.67 -4.19 -10.27
CA SER A 336 -6.12 -4.37 -10.06
C SER A 336 -6.76 -3.10 -9.47
N GLU A 337 -6.14 -1.93 -9.67
CA GLU A 337 -6.73 -0.64 -9.29
C GLU A 337 -8.10 -0.47 -9.98
N GLY A 338 -9.14 -0.18 -9.20
CA GLY A 338 -10.50 -0.06 -9.70
C GLY A 338 -11.25 -1.40 -9.85
N GLU A 339 -10.73 -2.49 -9.27
CA GLU A 339 -11.48 -3.75 -9.17
C GLU A 339 -12.77 -3.57 -8.36
N SER A 340 -13.79 -4.39 -8.62
CA SER A 340 -15.04 -4.36 -7.87
C SER A 340 -15.15 -5.57 -6.94
N ALA A 341 -15.19 -5.33 -5.63
CA ALA A 341 -15.63 -6.32 -4.67
C ALA A 341 -17.15 -6.52 -4.78
N LEU A 342 -17.58 -7.76 -4.69
CA LEU A 342 -18.96 -8.19 -4.54
C LEU A 342 -19.11 -8.78 -3.14
N VAL A 343 -19.95 -8.15 -2.33
CA VAL A 343 -20.22 -8.57 -0.95
C VAL A 343 -21.66 -9.02 -0.85
N GLU A 344 -21.87 -10.27 -0.45
CA GLU A 344 -23.19 -10.89 -0.29
C GLU A 344 -23.36 -11.30 1.18
N SER A 345 -24.41 -10.78 1.83
CA SER A 345 -24.71 -11.05 3.23
C SER A 345 -25.99 -11.86 3.35
N TRP A 346 -25.93 -12.95 4.10
CA TRP A 346 -26.99 -13.95 4.21
C TRP A 346 -27.45 -14.13 5.66
N LEU A 347 -28.73 -14.38 5.86
CA LEU A 347 -29.33 -14.80 7.13
C LEU A 347 -30.02 -16.16 6.93
N GLY A 348 -29.39 -17.24 7.41
CA GLY A 348 -29.73 -18.59 6.97
C GLY A 348 -29.50 -18.72 5.46
N ASP A 349 -30.55 -19.12 4.73
CA ASP A 349 -30.54 -19.25 3.28
C ASP A 349 -31.04 -17.99 2.53
N GLU A 350 -31.49 -16.96 3.27
CA GLU A 350 -31.97 -15.71 2.69
C GLU A 350 -30.83 -14.73 2.41
N LEU A 351 -30.72 -14.25 1.17
CA LEU A 351 -29.80 -13.16 0.80
C LEU A 351 -30.43 -11.83 1.23
N ILE A 352 -29.86 -11.20 2.26
CA ILE A 352 -30.42 -9.96 2.82
C ILE A 352 -29.76 -8.68 2.28
N ALA A 353 -28.52 -8.78 1.79
CA ALA A 353 -27.83 -7.66 1.17
C ALA A 353 -26.83 -8.12 0.11
N ARG A 354 -26.72 -7.32 -0.96
CA ARG A 354 -25.72 -7.49 -2.01
C ARG A 354 -25.20 -6.14 -2.47
N ASP A 355 -23.90 -5.95 -2.30
CA ASP A 355 -23.22 -4.71 -2.62
C ASP A 355 -22.05 -4.92 -3.57
N GLU A 356 -21.80 -3.88 -4.35
CA GLU A 356 -20.61 -3.76 -5.17
C GLU A 356 -19.81 -2.56 -4.67
N VAL A 357 -18.54 -2.81 -4.32
CA VAL A 357 -17.64 -1.80 -3.74
C VAL A 357 -16.41 -1.68 -4.63
N THR A 358 -16.13 -0.47 -5.12
CA THR A 358 -14.92 -0.20 -5.89
C THR A 358 -13.70 -0.21 -4.97
N LEU A 359 -12.70 -1.02 -5.32
CA LEU A 359 -11.48 -1.19 -4.57
C LEU A 359 -10.33 -0.37 -5.17
N SER A 360 -9.44 0.11 -4.29
CA SER A 360 -8.16 0.71 -4.67
C SER A 360 -7.03 -0.08 -4.02
N ALA A 361 -5.90 -0.19 -4.71
CA ALA A 361 -4.64 -0.68 -4.16
C ALA A 361 -3.81 0.44 -3.54
N LEU A 362 -4.25 1.70 -3.67
CA LEU A 362 -3.58 2.87 -3.11
C LEU A 362 -4.09 3.20 -1.70
N ALA A 363 -5.37 2.99 -1.43
CA ALA A 363 -5.98 3.14 -0.10
C ALA A 363 -7.15 2.16 0.08
N PRO A 364 -7.46 1.75 1.32
CA PRO A 364 -8.67 0.98 1.59
C PRO A 364 -9.91 1.87 1.51
N VAL A 365 -11.07 1.22 1.39
CA VAL A 365 -12.39 1.78 1.62
C VAL A 365 -13.03 1.06 2.81
N GLN A 366 -13.65 1.80 3.71
CA GLN A 366 -14.42 1.25 4.82
C GLN A 366 -15.80 0.86 4.31
N TYR A 367 -16.01 -0.40 3.98
CA TYR A 367 -17.35 -0.91 3.68
C TYR A 367 -18.10 -1.15 5.00
N ALA A 368 -19.21 -0.44 5.21
CA ALA A 368 -19.92 -0.35 6.48
C ALA A 368 -21.44 -0.51 6.31
N PRO A 369 -21.94 -1.72 5.97
CA PRO A 369 -23.36 -1.95 5.76
C PRO A 369 -24.16 -1.91 7.08
N MET A 370 -23.49 -2.09 8.22
CA MET A 370 -24.08 -2.05 9.57
C MET A 370 -25.34 -2.92 9.73
N LEU A 371 -25.28 -4.13 9.18
CA LEU A 371 -26.38 -5.08 9.19
C LEU A 371 -26.54 -5.67 10.59
N LYS A 372 -27.79 -5.69 11.08
CA LYS A 372 -28.14 -6.19 12.41
C LYS A 372 -27.83 -7.67 12.62
N ALA A 373 -28.10 -8.50 11.62
CA ALA A 373 -28.02 -9.95 11.73
C ALA A 373 -27.68 -10.60 10.39
N VAL A 374 -26.60 -11.37 10.35
CA VAL A 374 -26.18 -12.26 9.27
C VAL A 374 -25.69 -13.57 9.88
N THR A 375 -25.70 -14.65 9.11
CA THR A 375 -25.02 -15.92 9.45
C THR A 375 -23.81 -16.17 8.55
N ARG A 376 -23.76 -15.54 7.36
CA ARG A 376 -22.67 -15.71 6.41
C ARG A 376 -22.48 -14.47 5.57
N VAL A 377 -21.22 -14.08 5.38
CA VAL A 377 -20.81 -13.07 4.41
C VAL A 377 -19.91 -13.74 3.38
N ARG A 378 -20.25 -13.58 2.10
CA ARG A 378 -19.46 -14.04 0.97
C ARG A 378 -18.82 -12.85 0.26
N LEU A 379 -17.53 -12.99 -0.01
CA LEU A 379 -16.67 -11.97 -0.59
C LEU A 379 -16.11 -12.50 -1.90
N SER A 380 -16.28 -11.76 -2.99
CA SER A 380 -15.66 -12.08 -4.28
C SER A 380 -15.31 -10.82 -5.05
N THR A 381 -14.59 -10.94 -6.17
CA THR A 381 -14.33 -9.81 -7.07
C THR A 381 -14.81 -10.13 -8.47
N LYS A 382 -15.26 -9.13 -9.23
CA LYS A 382 -15.78 -9.33 -10.59
C LYS A 382 -14.80 -10.02 -11.53
N HIS A 383 -13.50 -9.71 -11.44
CA HIS A 383 -12.49 -10.25 -12.36
C HIS A 383 -11.49 -11.19 -11.69
N HIS A 384 -11.86 -11.80 -10.56
CA HIS A 384 -11.02 -12.76 -9.82
C HIS A 384 -9.62 -12.24 -9.45
N TRP A 385 -9.53 -10.95 -9.11
CA TRP A 385 -8.35 -10.42 -8.43
C TRP A 385 -8.48 -10.60 -6.92
N GLN A 386 -7.35 -10.64 -6.24
CA GLN A 386 -7.37 -10.76 -4.79
C GLN A 386 -7.85 -9.44 -4.18
N MET A 387 -8.68 -9.53 -3.15
CA MET A 387 -8.99 -8.41 -2.27
C MET A 387 -8.29 -8.63 -0.93
N VAL A 388 -7.95 -7.53 -0.28
CA VAL A 388 -7.37 -7.50 1.06
C VAL A 388 -8.43 -6.97 2.02
N LEU A 389 -8.42 -7.53 3.22
CA LEU A 389 -9.30 -7.19 4.33
C LEU A 389 -8.44 -6.85 5.54
N ASP A 390 -8.85 -5.82 6.27
CA ASP A 390 -8.30 -5.49 7.58
C ASP A 390 -9.41 -4.87 8.46
N ASP A 391 -9.21 -4.87 9.78
CA ASP A 391 -10.16 -4.37 10.79
C ASP A 391 -11.62 -4.78 10.50
N LEU A 392 -11.90 -6.09 10.47
CA LEU A 392 -13.27 -6.59 10.38
C LEU A 392 -13.99 -6.35 11.72
N VAL A 393 -15.05 -5.55 11.69
CA VAL A 393 -15.83 -5.15 12.87
C VAL A 393 -17.18 -5.84 12.89
N LEU A 394 -17.47 -6.54 13.99
CA LEU A 394 -18.67 -7.36 14.18
C LEU A 394 -19.31 -7.12 15.55
N ALA A 395 -20.59 -7.48 15.68
CA ALA A 395 -21.26 -7.65 16.98
C ALA A 395 -21.61 -9.13 17.16
N LEU A 396 -20.89 -9.84 18.04
CA LEU A 396 -20.89 -11.31 18.15
C LEU A 396 -21.77 -11.90 19.25
#